data_AF-A0A6M0BJ32-F1
#
_entry.id   AF-A0A6M0BJ32-F1
#
_cell.length_a   1.000
_cell.length_b   1.000
_cell.length_c   1.000
_cell.angle_alpha   90.00
_cell.angle_beta   90.00
_cell.angle_gamma   90.00
#
_symmetry.space_group_name_H-M   'P 1'
#
loop_
_entity.id
_entity.type
_entity.pdbx_description
1 polymer ?
#
loop_
_entity_poly.entity_id
_entity_poly.type
_entity_poly.pdbx_seq_one_letter_code
_entity_poly.pdbx_strand_id
1 'polypeptide(L)'
;SLVISLVKEITNPEAIVLSKTLFKIFGLFLNILIALEILENITAYLRKHVIQLELVVVTSLIAVARKIIILDLKTTSGSQVIGLAIAIISLSMSYWIIRSTSTRKHH
;
A
#
# COMPACT_ATOMS: atom_id res chain seq x y z
N SER A 1 13.18 -23.88 -30.50
CA SER A 1 12.36 -24.90 -29.81
C SER A 1 12.14 -24.54 -28.34
N LEU A 2 13.20 -24.40 -27.52
CA LEU A 2 13.12 -24.05 -26.09
C LEU A 2 12.35 -22.75 -25.77
N VAL A 3 12.61 -21.67 -26.51
CA VAL A 3 11.94 -20.37 -26.30
C VAL A 3 10.42 -20.47 -26.55
N ILE A 4 10.01 -21.27 -27.53
CA ILE A 4 8.59 -21.45 -27.88
C ILE A 4 7.88 -22.30 -26.81
N SER A 5 8.54 -23.36 -26.30
CA SER A 5 8.03 -24.12 -25.16
C SER A 5 7.91 -23.27 -23.90
N LEU A 6 8.93 -22.44 -23.60
CA LEU A 6 8.90 -21.50 -22.47
C LEU A 6 7.75 -20.50 -22.57
N VAL A 7 7.54 -19.91 -23.76
CA VAL A 7 6.41 -19.01 -23.97
C VAL A 7 5.09 -19.76 -23.81
N LYS A 8 4.95 -20.97 -24.33
CA LYS A 8 3.72 -21.78 -24.16
C LYS A 8 3.42 -22.10 -22.70
N GLU A 9 4.46 -22.41 -21.92
CA GLU A 9 4.37 -22.69 -20.48
C GLU A 9 3.97 -21.45 -19.68
N ILE A 10 4.56 -20.28 -20.00
CA ILE A 10 4.26 -19.00 -19.35
C ILE A 10 2.86 -18.50 -19.73
N THR A 11 2.41 -18.79 -20.95
CA THR A 11 1.06 -18.42 -21.44
C THR A 11 0.02 -19.48 -21.11
N ASN A 12 0.39 -20.54 -20.39
CA ASN A 12 -0.53 -21.61 -20.01
C ASN A 12 -1.61 -21.04 -19.07
N PRO A 13 -2.91 -21.21 -19.39
CA PRO A 13 -4.01 -20.63 -18.61
C PRO A 13 -3.94 -20.97 -17.12
N GLU A 14 -3.47 -22.17 -16.77
CA GLU A 14 -3.32 -22.61 -15.38
C GLU A 14 -2.27 -21.80 -14.60
N ALA A 15 -1.12 -21.50 -15.21
CA ALA A 15 -0.07 -20.68 -14.60
C ALA A 15 -0.55 -19.23 -14.37
N ILE A 16 -1.30 -18.67 -15.32
CA ILE A 16 -1.90 -17.34 -15.21
C ILE A 16 -2.94 -17.30 -14.08
N VAL A 17 -3.81 -18.32 -13.98
CA VAL A 17 -4.82 -18.40 -12.90
C VAL A 17 -4.16 -18.56 -11.53
N LEU A 18 -3.11 -19.35 -11.42
CA LEU A 18 -2.35 -19.51 -10.18
C LEU A 18 -1.74 -18.17 -9.73
N SER A 19 -1.10 -17.43 -10.65
CA SER A 19 -0.52 -16.13 -10.33
C SER A 19 -1.57 -15.12 -9.82
N LYS A 20 -2.73 -15.04 -10.48
CA LYS A 20 -3.84 -14.18 -10.03
C LYS A 20 -4.35 -14.57 -8.65
N THR A 21 -4.43 -15.88 -8.38
CA THR A 21 -4.86 -16.40 -7.08
C THR A 21 -3.85 -16.06 -5.99
N LEU A 22 -2.54 -16.19 -6.27
CA LEU A 22 -1.48 -15.83 -5.35
C LEU A 22 -1.50 -14.33 -5.03
N PHE A 23 -1.64 -13.46 -6.04
CA PHE A 23 -1.81 -12.01 -5.83
C PHE A 23 -3.03 -11.69 -4.98
N LYS A 24 -4.15 -12.40 -5.17
CA LYS A 24 -5.36 -12.23 -4.34
C LYS A 24 -5.11 -12.59 -2.88
N ILE A 25 -4.46 -13.74 -2.63
CA ILE A 25 -4.11 -14.18 -1.27
C ILE A 25 -3.11 -13.22 -0.62
N PHE A 26 -2.10 -12.77 -1.38
CA PHE A 26 -1.15 -11.77 -0.91
C PHE A 26 -1.86 -10.46 -0.53
N GLY A 27 -2.81 -10.00 -1.35
CA GLY A 27 -3.66 -8.87 -1.01
C GLY A 27 -4.42 -9.07 0.30
N LEU A 28 -5.01 -10.25 0.53
CA LEU A 28 -5.68 -10.58 1.79
C LEU A 28 -4.71 -10.59 2.98
N PHE A 29 -3.50 -11.09 2.80
CA PHE A 29 -2.47 -11.07 3.84
C PHE A 29 -2.06 -9.63 4.21
N LEU A 30 -1.88 -8.75 3.22
CA LEU A 30 -1.59 -7.33 3.47
C LEU A 30 -2.72 -6.61 4.24
N ASN A 31 -3.99 -7.02 4.06
CA ASN A 31 -5.09 -6.48 4.89
C ASN A 31 -4.89 -6.82 6.37
N ILE A 32 -4.44 -8.05 6.67
CA ILE A 32 -4.19 -8.50 8.04
C ILE A 32 -3.03 -7.70 8.64
N LEU A 33 -1.95 -7.47 7.89
CA LEU A 33 -0.83 -6.65 8.35
C LEU A 33 -1.27 -5.22 8.72
N ILE A 34 -2.11 -4.58 7.91
CA ILE A 34 -2.66 -3.24 8.24
C ILE A 34 -3.48 -3.28 9.53
N ALA A 35 -4.30 -4.33 9.73
CA ALA A 35 -5.09 -4.47 10.94
C ALA A 35 -4.20 -4.63 12.20
N LEU A 36 -3.13 -5.42 12.09
CA LEU A 36 -2.13 -5.56 13.16
C LEU A 36 -1.39 -4.24 13.43
N GLU A 37 -1.03 -3.50 12.38
CA GLU A 37 -0.31 -2.24 12.50
C GLU A 37 -1.17 -1.14 13.15
N ILE A 38 -2.47 -1.10 12.84
CA ILE A 38 -3.42 -0.23 13.54
C ILE A 38 -3.56 -0.64 15.02
N LEU A 39 -3.62 -1.94 15.32
CA LEU A 39 -3.71 -2.43 16.69
C LEU A 39 -2.48 -2.04 17.52
N GLU A 40 -1.29 -2.11 16.92
CA GLU A 40 -0.04 -1.67 17.55
C GLU A 40 -0.06 -0.16 17.82
N ASN A 41 -0.49 0.64 16.84
CA ASN A 41 -0.68 2.09 17.00
C ASN A 41 -1.65 2.44 18.15
N ILE A 42 -2.79 1.76 18.23
CA ILE A 42 -3.78 1.97 19.30
C ILE A 42 -3.19 1.54 20.65
N THR A 43 -2.49 0.41 20.70
CA THR A 43 -1.88 -0.09 21.94
C THR A 43 -0.79 0.84 22.43
N ALA A 44 0.04 1.38 21.52
CA ALA A 44 1.06 2.38 21.84
C ALA A 44 0.45 3.66 22.40
N TYR A 45 -0.66 4.14 21.80
CA TYR A 45 -1.43 5.27 22.31
C TYR A 45 -1.95 5.01 23.73
N LEU A 46 -2.58 3.87 23.98
CA LEU A 46 -3.14 3.52 25.30
C LEU A 46 -2.05 3.41 26.39
N ARG A 47 -0.83 2.99 26.03
CA ARG A 47 0.27 2.84 27.00
C ARG A 47 0.98 4.15 27.34
N LYS A 48 1.11 5.07 26.38
CA LYS A 48 1.94 6.28 26.54
C LYS A 48 1.13 7.58 26.56
N HIS A 49 -0.18 7.55 26.30
CA HIS A 49 -1.06 8.73 26.18
C HIS A 49 -0.54 9.81 25.21
N VAL A 50 0.35 9.44 24.27
CA VAL A 50 0.86 10.33 23.23
C VAL A 50 0.70 9.61 21.90
N ILE A 51 -0.03 10.22 20.98
CA ILE A 51 -0.10 9.75 19.61
C ILE A 51 1.26 10.03 18.98
N GLN A 52 1.98 8.98 18.57
CA GLN A 52 3.11 9.13 17.66
C GLN A 52 2.53 9.42 16.27
N LEU A 53 2.20 10.70 16.03
CA LEU A 53 1.58 11.15 14.77
C LEU A 53 2.43 10.77 13.54
N GLU A 54 3.74 10.67 13.71
CA GLU A 54 4.65 10.19 12.68
C GLU A 54 4.36 8.74 12.26
N LEU A 55 4.12 7.83 13.22
CA LEU A 55 3.79 6.42 12.94
C LEU A 55 2.40 6.27 12.29
N VAL A 56 1.43 7.09 12.69
CA VAL A 56 0.07 7.09 12.09
C VAL A 56 0.08 7.57 10.64
N VAL A 57 0.93 8.56 10.30
CA VAL A 57 1.03 9.04 8.91
C VAL A 57 1.77 8.03 8.03
N VAL A 58 2.82 7.38 8.55
CA VAL A 58 3.55 6.32 7.83
C VAL A 58 2.62 5.14 7.53
N THR A 59 1.84 4.69 8.51
CA THR A 59 0.85 3.62 8.30
C THR A 59 -0.23 3.97 7.29
N SER A 60 -0.68 5.23 7.27
CA SER A 60 -1.61 5.72 6.25
C SER A 60 -1.02 5.70 4.84
N LEU A 61 0.26 6.06 4.69
CA LEU A 61 0.98 5.97 3.41
C LEU A 61 1.14 4.51 2.95
N ILE A 62 1.48 3.59 3.85
CA ILE A 62 1.60 2.15 3.55
C ILE A 62 0.25 1.57 3.09
N ALA A 63 -0.85 1.93 3.77
CA ALA A 63 -2.19 1.47 3.40
C ALA A 63 -2.59 1.91 1.98
N VAL A 64 -2.19 3.12 1.55
CA VAL A 64 -2.42 3.62 0.19
C VAL A 64 -1.51 2.93 -0.81
N ALA A 65 -0.23 2.72 -0.47
CA ALA A 65 0.73 1.99 -1.29
C ALA A 65 0.27 0.55 -1.59
N ARG A 66 -0.37 -0.13 -0.62
CA ARG A 66 -0.98 -1.46 -0.83
C ARG A 66 -1.99 -1.46 -2.00
N LYS A 67 -2.79 -0.41 -2.12
CA LYS A 67 -3.80 -0.31 -3.19
C LYS A 67 -3.14 -0.25 -4.57
N ILE A 68 -1.93 0.30 -4.65
CA ILE A 68 -1.09 0.32 -5.87
C ILE A 68 -0.57 -1.08 -6.20
N ILE A 69 -0.09 -1.83 -5.19
CA ILE A 69 0.47 -3.19 -5.39
C ILE A 69 -0.57 -4.17 -5.93
N ILE A 70 -1.83 -4.02 -5.53
CA ILE A 70 -2.95 -4.89 -5.93
C ILE A 70 -3.59 -4.44 -7.26
N LEU A 71 -3.26 -3.24 -7.74
CA LEU A 71 -3.84 -2.66 -8.94
C LEU A 71 -3.34 -3.40 -10.20
N ASP A 72 -4.26 -3.95 -10.99
CA ASP A 72 -3.93 -4.54 -12.28
C ASP A 72 -3.91 -3.46 -13.37
N LEU A 73 -2.72 -2.96 -13.69
CA LEU A 73 -2.52 -1.91 -14.69
C LEU A 73 -2.95 -2.31 -16.11
N LYS A 74 -3.20 -3.59 -16.40
CA LYS A 74 -3.74 -4.02 -17.71
C LYS A 74 -5.24 -3.77 -17.87
N THR A 75 -5.98 -3.75 -16.77
CA THR A 75 -7.45 -3.56 -16.76
C THR A 75 -7.86 -2.21 -16.17
N THR A 76 -6.89 -1.48 -15.62
CA THR A 76 -7.12 -0.20 -14.95
C THR A 76 -7.18 0.95 -15.97
N SER A 77 -8.26 1.72 -15.93
CA SER A 77 -8.39 2.93 -16.75
C SER A 77 -7.38 4.00 -16.33
N GLY A 78 -6.85 4.75 -17.29
CA GLY A 78 -5.86 5.82 -17.01
C GLY A 78 -6.34 6.85 -15.98
N SER A 79 -7.65 7.07 -15.88
CA SER A 79 -8.25 7.94 -14.85
C SER A 79 -8.04 7.43 -13.42
N GLN A 80 -8.05 6.11 -13.19
CA GLN A 80 -7.78 5.53 -11.87
C GLN A 80 -6.32 5.71 -11.48
N VAL A 81 -5.39 5.55 -12.43
CA VAL A 81 -3.95 5.78 -12.20
C VAL A 81 -3.68 7.24 -11.83
N ILE A 82 -4.31 8.18 -12.54
CA ILE A 82 -4.22 9.62 -12.23
C ILE A 82 -4.81 9.92 -10.85
N GLY A 83 -5.97 9.36 -10.51
CA GLY A 83 -6.57 9.51 -9.18
C GLY A 83 -5.66 9.00 -8.05
N LEU A 84 -4.97 7.88 -8.30
CA LEU A 84 -3.98 7.32 -7.37
C LEU A 84 -2.78 8.25 -7.18
N ALA A 85 -2.25 8.81 -8.27
CA ALA A 85 -1.13 9.76 -8.23
C ALA A 85 -1.49 11.03 -7.43
N ILE A 86 -2.68 11.58 -7.65
CA ILE A 86 -3.19 12.74 -6.90
C ILE A 86 -3.32 12.41 -5.41
N ALA A 87 -3.82 11.22 -5.06
CA ALA A 87 -3.92 10.79 -3.67
C ALA A 87 -2.53 10.75 -3.01
N ILE A 88 -1.53 10.14 -3.65
CA ILE A 88 -0.16 10.05 -3.12
C ILE A 88 0.43 11.45 -2.90
N ILE A 89 0.24 12.37 -3.84
CA ILE A 89 0.72 13.75 -3.72
C ILE A 89 0.05 14.46 -2.53
N SER A 90 -1.28 14.33 -2.39
CA SER A 90 -2.03 14.91 -1.28
C SER A 90 -1.58 14.39 0.09
N LEU A 91 -1.35 13.08 0.21
CA LEU A 91 -0.81 12.46 1.42
C LEU A 91 0.62 12.92 1.73
N SER A 92 1.48 13.00 0.71
CA SER A 92 2.86 13.47 0.86
C SER A 92 2.91 14.93 1.32
N MET A 93 2.06 15.78 0.75
CA MET A 93 1.88 17.18 1.16
C MET A 93 1.40 17.28 2.61
N SER A 94 0.45 16.43 3.00
CA SER A 94 -0.07 16.38 4.37
C SER A 94 1.01 15.99 5.39
N TYR A 95 1.82 14.97 5.08
CA TYR A 95 2.98 14.59 5.91
C TYR A 95 3.98 15.75 6.05
N TRP A 96 4.29 16.43 4.94
CA TRP A 96 5.22 17.55 4.94
C TRP A 96 4.73 18.70 5.83
N ILE A 97 3.45 19.08 5.74
CA ILE A 97 2.84 20.15 6.56
C ILE A 97 2.86 19.78 8.05
N ILE A 98 2.52 18.53 8.40
CA ILE A 98 2.53 18.07 9.79
C ILE A 98 3.95 18.13 10.35
N ARG A 99 4.95 17.69 9.59
CA ARG A 99 6.37 17.72 9.98
C ARG A 99 6.91 19.14 10.11
N SER A 100 6.57 20.04 9.18
CA SER A 100 6.99 21.45 9.23
C SER A 100 6.31 22.22 10.37
N THR A 101 5.11 21.82 10.79
CA THR A 101 4.40 22.46 11.91
C THR A 101 4.87 21.91 13.26
N SER A 102 5.20 20.63 13.35
CA SER A 102 5.74 20.01 14.56
C SER A 102 7.10 20.60 14.97
N THR A 103 7.95 20.94 13.99
CA THR A 103 9.26 21.59 14.23
C THR A 103 9.16 23.01 14.80
N ARG A 104 7.98 23.64 14.84
CA ARG A 104 7.77 24.98 15.42
C ARG A 104 7.42 24.99 16.92
N LYS A 105 7.23 23.83 17.58
CA LYS A 105 6.82 23.76 19.00
C LYS A 105 7.96 23.56 20.01
N HIS A 106 9.21 23.84 19.63
CA HIS A 106 10.36 23.81 20.54
C HIS A 106 11.13 25.13 20.61
N HIS A 107 10.42 26.25 20.76
CA HIS A 107 10.97 27.51 21.27
C HIS A 107 9.96 28.17 22.20
#